data_AF-A0A5C9A9T8-F1
#
_entry.id   AF-A0A5C9A9T8-F1
#
_cell.length_a   1.000
_cell.length_b   1.000
_cell.length_c   1.000
_cell.angle_alpha   90.00
_cell.angle_beta   90.00
_cell.angle_gamma   90.00
#
_symmetry.space_group_name_H-M   'P 1'
#
loop_
_entity.id
_entity.type
_entity.pdbx_description
1 polymer ?
#
loop_
_entity_poly.entity_id
_entity_poly.type
_entity_poly.pdbx_seq_one_letter_code
_entity_poly.pdbx_strand_id
1 'polypeptide(L)'
;MVVTSCCGLFFGDVHFSGVYSIPPDISGVIGEVDLSGALTLELAGIIFSFMLINLFDSSGTLIGVTDKAGLIDGNGKFPNMNKALYVDSVSSVAGAFIGTSSVTAYIESTSGVAVGGRTGLTAVVVGVMFLLVMFFSPLVAIVPPYATAGALIFVGVLMTSSLARVNWDD
;
A
#
# COMPACT_ATOMS: atom_id res chain seq x y z
N MET A 1 -11.80 16.89 1.57
CA MET A 1 -12.31 15.72 0.83
C MET A 1 -13.83 15.81 0.67
N VAL A 2 -14.65 15.63 1.73
CA VAL A 2 -16.12 15.70 1.62
C VAL A 2 -16.63 17.04 1.06
N VAL A 3 -16.18 18.17 1.61
CA VAL A 3 -16.59 19.51 1.15
C VAL A 3 -16.17 19.77 -0.30
N THR A 4 -14.94 19.39 -0.67
CA THR A 4 -14.41 19.54 -2.03
C THR A 4 -15.10 18.63 -3.05
N SER A 5 -15.44 17.39 -2.67
CA SER A 5 -16.23 16.48 -3.49
C SER A 5 -17.67 16.98 -3.69
N CYS A 6 -18.30 17.55 -2.65
CA CYS A 6 -19.61 18.19 -2.79
C CYS A 6 -19.57 19.40 -3.72
N CYS A 7 -18.55 20.26 -3.62
CA CYS A 7 -18.38 21.38 -4.55
C CYS A 7 -18.15 20.94 -6.00
N GLY A 8 -17.36 19.88 -6.24
CA GLY A 8 -17.17 19.31 -7.58
C GLY A 8 -18.45 18.73 -8.19
N LEU A 9 -19.33 18.15 -7.36
CA LEU A 9 -20.67 17.71 -7.73
C LEU A 9 -21.59 18.90 -8.10
N PHE A 10 -21.48 20.03 -7.39
CA PHE A 10 -22.26 21.25 -7.66
C PHE A 10 -21.79 22.01 -8.91
N PHE A 11 -20.49 21.98 -9.23
CA PHE A 11 -19.93 22.63 -10.43
C PHE A 11 -20.07 21.79 -11.71
N GLY A 12 -20.55 20.55 -11.62
CA GLY A 12 -20.83 19.69 -12.77
C GLY A 12 -19.62 18.93 -13.32
N ASP A 13 -18.47 19.00 -12.66
CA ASP A 13 -17.23 18.31 -13.07
C ASP A 13 -17.22 16.81 -12.71
N VAL A 14 -18.20 16.34 -11.95
CA VAL A 14 -18.24 14.96 -11.43
C VAL A 14 -19.58 14.28 -11.76
N HIS A 15 -19.52 13.25 -12.61
CA HIS A 15 -20.67 12.43 -12.96
C HIS A 15 -20.91 11.33 -11.91
N PHE A 16 -22.11 11.28 -11.35
CA PHE A 16 -22.53 10.24 -10.41
C PHE A 16 -22.84 8.94 -11.17
N SER A 17 -21.86 8.02 -11.21
CA SER A 17 -21.99 6.74 -11.92
C SER A 17 -22.71 5.63 -11.13
N GLY A 18 -23.33 5.93 -9.98
CA GLY A 18 -24.09 4.99 -9.16
C GLY A 18 -23.43 4.65 -7.82
N VAL A 19 -24.09 3.81 -7.01
CA VAL A 19 -23.61 3.40 -5.67
C VAL A 19 -22.97 2.02 -5.69
N TYR A 20 -23.38 1.16 -6.63
CA TYR A 20 -22.99 -0.25 -6.71
C TYR A 20 -22.45 -0.58 -8.09
N SER A 21 -21.28 -1.22 -8.15
CA SER A 21 -20.70 -1.78 -9.36
C SER A 21 -20.24 -3.21 -9.10
N ILE A 22 -20.40 -4.09 -10.08
CA ILE A 22 -19.65 -5.35 -10.10
C ILE A 22 -18.18 -4.99 -10.34
N PRO A 23 -17.24 -5.48 -9.52
CA PRO A 23 -15.81 -5.21 -9.72
C PRO A 23 -15.38 -5.65 -11.13
N PRO A 24 -14.42 -4.94 -11.75
CA PRO A 24 -13.99 -5.22 -13.11
C PRO A 24 -13.48 -6.66 -13.24
N ASP A 25 -13.75 -7.27 -14.40
CA ASP A 25 -13.35 -8.65 -14.64
C ASP A 25 -11.82 -8.77 -14.70
N ILE A 26 -11.28 -9.63 -13.84
CA ILE A 26 -9.84 -9.91 -13.73
C ILE A 26 -9.38 -11.01 -14.70
N SER A 27 -10.31 -11.68 -15.38
CA SER A 27 -10.02 -12.83 -16.25
C SER A 27 -9.04 -12.51 -17.39
N GLY A 28 -9.04 -11.26 -17.88
CA GLY A 28 -8.17 -10.80 -18.96
C GLY A 28 -6.75 -10.39 -18.53
N VAL A 29 -6.44 -10.36 -17.23
CA VAL A 29 -5.11 -9.94 -16.73
C VAL A 29 -4.41 -11.07 -15.96
N ILE A 30 -5.19 -12.04 -15.45
CA ILE A 30 -4.63 -13.22 -14.77
C ILE A 30 -3.79 -14.03 -15.76
N GLY A 31 -2.48 -14.13 -15.49
CA GLY A 31 -1.57 -14.93 -16.29
C GLY A 31 -1.03 -14.25 -17.56
N GLU A 32 -1.42 -13.01 -17.85
CA GLU A 32 -0.79 -12.13 -18.86
C GLU A 32 0.54 -11.57 -18.34
N VAL A 33 1.43 -12.45 -17.87
CA VAL A 33 2.75 -12.07 -17.36
C VAL A 33 3.78 -12.27 -18.47
N ASP A 34 4.29 -11.17 -19.02
CA ASP A 34 5.34 -11.20 -20.05
C ASP A 34 6.73 -11.50 -19.44
N LEU A 35 6.97 -12.78 -19.10
CA LEU A 35 8.28 -13.24 -18.64
C LEU A 35 9.36 -13.12 -19.72
N SER A 36 8.98 -13.27 -20.99
CA SER A 36 9.92 -13.19 -22.12
C SER A 36 10.50 -11.79 -22.31
N GLY A 37 9.65 -10.76 -22.27
CA GLY A 37 10.09 -9.37 -22.30
C GLY A 37 10.79 -8.96 -21.01
N ALA A 38 10.37 -9.53 -19.86
CA ALA A 38 10.99 -9.22 -18.57
C ALA A 38 12.45 -9.69 -18.45
N LEU A 39 12.81 -10.82 -19.07
CA LEU A 39 14.17 -11.39 -18.99
C LEU A 39 15.16 -10.81 -20.01
N THR A 40 14.79 -9.73 -20.72
CA THR A 40 15.70 -9.02 -21.61
C THR A 40 16.81 -8.33 -20.82
N LEU A 41 18.03 -8.27 -21.39
CA LEU A 41 19.19 -7.67 -20.70
C LEU A 41 18.98 -6.18 -20.38
N GLU A 42 18.18 -5.49 -21.19
CA GLU A 42 17.80 -4.08 -21.00
C GLU A 42 16.90 -3.90 -19.77
N LEU A 43 15.92 -4.79 -19.56
CA LEU A 43 15.01 -4.72 -18.42
C LEU A 43 15.58 -5.38 -17.16
N ALA A 44 16.51 -6.32 -17.29
CA ALA A 44 17.13 -7.03 -16.17
C ALA A 44 17.76 -6.08 -15.14
N GLY A 45 18.45 -5.02 -15.61
CA GLY A 45 19.03 -4.01 -14.72
C GLY A 45 17.98 -3.17 -13.98
N ILE A 46 16.86 -2.86 -14.66
CA ILE A 46 15.73 -2.12 -14.08
C ILE A 46 15.03 -2.99 -13.03
N ILE A 47 14.70 -4.24 -13.37
CA ILE A 47 14.09 -5.21 -12.46
C ILE A 47 14.98 -5.41 -11.22
N PHE A 48 16.28 -5.60 -11.41
CA PHE A 48 17.20 -5.78 -10.29
C PHE A 48 17.23 -4.55 -9.37
N SER A 49 17.23 -3.34 -9.95
CA SER A 49 17.18 -2.09 -9.19
C SER A 49 15.87 -1.96 -8.40
N PHE A 50 14.72 -2.20 -9.05
CA PHE A 50 13.41 -2.19 -8.37
C PHE A 50 13.27 -3.30 -7.34
N MET A 51 13.87 -4.46 -7.55
CA MET A 51 13.91 -5.54 -6.56
C MET A 51 14.64 -5.09 -5.29
N LEU A 52 15.82 -4.46 -5.43
CA LEU A 52 16.55 -3.92 -4.28
C LEU A 52 15.77 -2.82 -3.57
N ILE A 53 15.15 -1.90 -4.31
CA ILE A 53 14.31 -0.85 -3.75
C ILE A 53 13.14 -1.46 -2.95
N ASN A 54 12.41 -2.42 -3.52
CA ASN A 54 11.31 -3.11 -2.84
C ASN A 54 11.79 -3.91 -1.62
N LEU A 55 12.94 -4.56 -1.69
CA LEU A 55 13.50 -5.30 -0.55
C LEU A 55 13.79 -4.37 0.63
N PHE A 56 14.40 -3.22 0.37
CA PHE A 56 14.70 -2.24 1.41
C PHE A 56 13.46 -1.51 1.90
N ASP A 57 12.50 -1.22 1.03
CA ASP A 57 11.21 -0.62 1.40
C ASP A 57 10.39 -1.54 2.31
N SER A 58 10.26 -2.82 1.93
CA SER A 58 9.55 -3.83 2.73
C SER A 58 10.24 -4.05 4.08
N SER A 59 11.56 -4.24 4.08
CA SER A 59 12.34 -4.40 5.32
C SER A 59 12.23 -3.17 6.22
N GLY A 60 12.45 -1.97 5.66
CA GLY A 60 12.36 -0.71 6.39
C GLY A 60 10.97 -0.45 6.95
N THR A 61 9.93 -0.78 6.17
CA THR A 61 8.55 -0.65 6.61
C THR A 61 8.20 -1.63 7.72
N LEU A 62 8.58 -2.91 7.59
CA LEU A 62 8.35 -3.91 8.62
C LEU A 62 9.06 -3.54 9.93
N ILE A 63 10.30 -3.06 9.86
CA ILE A 63 11.04 -2.56 11.04
C ILE A 63 10.33 -1.33 11.62
N GLY A 64 9.96 -0.35 10.80
CA GLY A 64 9.28 0.87 11.27
C GLY A 64 7.93 0.61 11.93
N VAL A 65 7.13 -0.30 11.37
CA VAL A 65 5.83 -0.71 11.92
C VAL A 65 5.99 -1.52 13.21
N THR A 66 6.94 -2.45 13.25
CA THR A 66 7.18 -3.30 14.44
C THR A 66 7.81 -2.53 15.60
N ASP A 67 8.67 -1.55 15.31
CA ASP A 67 9.19 -0.59 16.29
C ASP A 67 8.04 0.17 16.95
N LYS A 68 7.14 0.73 16.13
CA LYS A 68 5.93 1.41 16.61
C LYS A 68 4.96 0.52 17.37
N ALA A 69 4.94 -0.77 17.07
CA ALA A 69 4.14 -1.75 17.79
C ALA A 69 4.77 -2.18 19.13
N GLY A 70 6.05 -1.85 19.37
CA GLY A 70 6.81 -2.33 20.52
C GLY A 70 7.14 -3.83 20.43
N LEU A 71 7.31 -4.35 19.22
CA LEU A 71 7.57 -5.77 18.93
C LEU A 71 9.04 -6.06 18.58
N ILE A 72 9.90 -5.03 18.65
CA ILE A 72 11.34 -5.16 18.39
C ILE A 72 12.06 -5.53 19.70
N ASP A 73 12.87 -6.59 19.64
CA ASP A 73 13.80 -6.97 20.70
C ASP A 73 15.04 -6.06 20.71
N GLY A 74 15.82 -6.06 21.80
CA GLY A 74 17.03 -5.23 21.96
C GLY A 74 18.13 -5.41 20.90
N ASN A 75 18.02 -6.43 20.04
CA ASN A 75 18.91 -6.65 18.89
C ASN A 75 18.34 -6.10 17.56
N GLY A 76 17.27 -5.30 17.59
CA GLY A 76 16.64 -4.75 16.39
C GLY A 76 15.87 -5.78 15.54
N LYS A 77 15.55 -6.94 16.11
CA LYS A 77 14.82 -8.03 15.44
C LYS A 77 13.43 -8.15 16.02
N PHE A 78 12.45 -8.44 15.17
CA PHE A 78 11.09 -8.75 15.60
C PHE A 78 10.79 -10.24 15.33
N PRO A 79 9.83 -10.84 16.08
CA PRO A 79 9.54 -12.26 15.97
C PRO A 79 9.14 -12.64 14.55
N ASN A 80 9.75 -13.72 14.03
CA ASN A 80 9.48 -14.27 12.69
C ASN A 80 9.75 -13.31 11.51
N MET A 81 10.73 -12.39 11.61
CA MET A 81 11.13 -11.48 10.52
C MET A 81 11.30 -12.16 9.15
N ASN A 82 11.97 -13.32 9.10
CA ASN A 82 12.11 -14.08 7.85
C ASN A 82 10.75 -14.49 7.27
N LYS A 83 9.81 -14.97 8.10
CA LYS A 83 8.47 -15.36 7.63
C LYS A 83 7.68 -14.15 7.16
N ALA A 84 7.82 -12.99 7.80
CA ALA A 84 7.17 -11.76 7.37
C ALA A 84 7.66 -11.34 5.96
N LEU A 85 8.97 -11.36 5.72
CA LEU A 85 9.56 -11.08 4.41
C LEU A 85 9.18 -12.12 3.35
N TYR A 86 9.05 -13.39 3.72
CA TYR A 86 8.56 -14.43 2.81
C TYR A 86 7.10 -14.20 2.41
N VAL A 87 6.22 -13.84 3.36
CA VAL A 87 4.81 -13.56 3.07
C VAL A 87 4.68 -12.33 2.18
N ASP A 88 5.45 -11.28 2.43
CA ASP A 88 5.51 -10.08 1.61
C ASP A 88 5.92 -10.41 0.16
N SER A 89 7.01 -11.16 -0.02
CA SER A 89 7.49 -11.59 -1.34
C SER A 89 6.47 -12.45 -2.09
N VAL A 90 5.85 -13.42 -1.41
CA VAL A 90 4.82 -14.29 -2.01
C VAL A 90 3.59 -13.47 -2.39
N SER A 91 3.17 -12.52 -1.54
CA SER A 91 2.04 -11.64 -1.83
C SER A 91 2.31 -10.70 -3.00
N SER A 92 3.54 -10.21 -3.13
CA SER A 92 3.99 -9.40 -4.27
C SER A 92 3.94 -10.18 -5.58
N VAL A 93 4.46 -11.41 -5.60
CA VAL A 93 4.42 -12.28 -6.79
C VAL A 93 2.97 -12.66 -7.15
N ALA A 94 2.15 -13.01 -6.16
CA ALA A 94 0.75 -13.33 -6.38
C ALA A 94 -0.04 -12.12 -6.89
N GLY A 95 0.24 -10.91 -6.38
CA GLY A 95 -0.33 -9.66 -6.86
C GLY A 95 0.03 -9.37 -8.32
N ALA A 96 1.32 -9.48 -8.65
CA ALA A 96 1.81 -9.34 -10.02
C ALA A 96 1.12 -10.31 -10.99
N PHE A 97 0.90 -11.56 -10.55
CA PHE A 97 0.22 -12.57 -11.37
C PHE A 97 -1.26 -12.28 -11.62
N ILE A 98 -1.94 -11.60 -10.69
CA ILE A 98 -3.35 -11.19 -10.80
C ILE A 98 -3.47 -9.85 -11.57
N GLY A 99 -2.34 -9.25 -11.98
CA GLY A 99 -2.33 -8.02 -12.77
C GLY A 99 -2.23 -6.72 -11.98
N THR A 100 -1.97 -6.80 -10.67
CA THR A 100 -1.66 -5.61 -9.84
C THR A 100 -0.15 -5.42 -9.70
N SER A 101 0.28 -4.23 -9.29
CA SER A 101 1.68 -3.98 -8.90
C SER A 101 2.06 -4.78 -7.64
N SER A 102 3.35 -4.72 -7.27
CA SER A 102 3.88 -5.38 -6.06
C SER A 102 3.09 -4.98 -4.81
N VAL A 103 2.58 -5.98 -4.09
CA VAL A 103 1.90 -5.78 -2.80
C VAL A 103 2.94 -5.77 -1.69
N THR A 104 3.03 -4.66 -0.96
CA THR A 104 3.99 -4.46 0.12
C THR A 104 3.29 -4.09 1.43
N ALA A 105 3.98 -4.23 2.56
CA ALA A 105 3.57 -3.66 3.82
C ALA A 105 3.49 -2.12 3.74
N TYR A 106 2.46 -1.51 4.33
CA TYR A 106 2.27 -0.05 4.32
C TYR A 106 2.82 0.59 5.59
N ILE A 107 3.77 1.53 5.46
CA ILE A 107 4.34 2.28 6.60
C ILE A 107 3.32 3.21 7.25
N GLU A 108 2.30 3.63 6.49
CA GLU A 108 1.16 4.40 6.98
C GLU A 108 0.37 3.63 8.05
N SER A 109 0.45 2.29 8.06
CA SER A 109 -0.17 1.43 9.08
C SER A 109 0.41 1.68 10.48
N THR A 110 1.56 2.33 10.60
CA THR A 110 2.10 2.81 11.89
C THR A 110 1.10 3.67 12.66
N SER A 111 0.28 4.48 11.95
CA SER A 111 -0.76 5.31 12.57
C SER A 111 -1.85 4.45 13.22
N GLY A 112 -2.26 3.35 12.58
CA GLY A 112 -3.19 2.37 13.11
C GLY A 112 -2.62 1.60 14.31
N VAL A 113 -1.33 1.26 14.26
CA VAL A 113 -0.61 0.62 15.38
C VAL A 113 -0.50 1.56 16.58
N ALA A 114 -0.27 2.85 16.35
CA ALA A 114 -0.14 3.87 17.39
C ALA A 114 -1.42 4.05 18.22
N VAL A 115 -2.60 3.87 17.60
CA VAL A 115 -3.91 3.93 18.28
C VAL A 115 -4.36 2.57 18.86
N GLY A 116 -3.50 1.53 18.79
CA GLY A 116 -3.75 0.23 19.44
C GLY A 116 -3.97 -0.95 18.47
N GLY A 117 -3.88 -0.75 17.16
CA GLY A 117 -4.05 -1.79 16.15
C GLY A 117 -2.85 -2.74 16.04
N ARG A 118 -2.53 -3.48 17.11
CA ARG A 118 -1.32 -4.33 17.21
C ARG A 118 -1.55 -5.81 16.87
N THR A 119 -2.78 -6.20 16.55
CA THR A 119 -3.16 -7.61 16.34
C THR A 119 -3.34 -7.93 14.87
N GLY A 120 -3.03 -9.15 14.43
CA GLY A 120 -3.32 -9.59 13.05
C GLY A 120 -4.81 -9.50 12.66
N LEU A 121 -5.73 -9.51 13.65
CA LEU A 121 -7.17 -9.36 13.40
C LEU A 121 -7.52 -8.00 12.77
N THR A 122 -6.80 -6.92 13.12
CA THR A 122 -7.07 -5.60 12.51
C THR A 122 -6.71 -5.60 11.04
N ALA A 123 -5.60 -6.24 10.66
CA ALA A 123 -5.21 -6.41 9.26
C ALA A 123 -6.25 -7.23 8.47
N VAL A 124 -6.77 -8.31 9.06
CA VAL A 124 -7.83 -9.12 8.42
C VAL A 124 -9.12 -8.33 8.24
N VAL A 125 -9.57 -7.61 9.27
CA VAL A 125 -10.79 -6.79 9.21
C VAL A 125 -10.64 -5.70 8.15
N VAL A 126 -9.49 -5.01 8.11
CA VAL A 126 -9.20 -4.00 7.08
C VAL A 126 -9.23 -4.63 5.69
N GLY A 127 -8.61 -5.79 5.49
CA GLY A 127 -8.64 -6.51 4.21
C GLY A 127 -10.06 -6.88 3.76
N VAL A 128 -10.91 -7.37 4.67
CA VAL A 128 -12.32 -7.65 4.39
C VAL A 128 -13.09 -6.37 4.04
N MET A 129 -12.84 -5.27 4.75
CA MET A 129 -13.45 -3.98 4.40
C MET A 129 -13.02 -3.49 3.02
N PHE A 130 -11.75 -3.65 2.64
CA PHE A 130 -11.28 -3.31 1.29
C PHE A 130 -11.96 -4.15 0.20
N LEU A 131 -12.18 -5.45 0.44
CA LEU A 131 -12.94 -6.30 -0.47
C LEU A 131 -14.40 -5.84 -0.61
N LEU A 132 -15.04 -5.41 0.49
CA LEU A 132 -16.39 -4.87 0.44
C LEU A 132 -16.43 -3.52 -0.30
N VAL A 133 -15.42 -2.67 -0.13
CA VAL A 133 -15.32 -1.36 -0.81
C VAL A 133 -15.23 -1.51 -2.34
N MET A 134 -14.70 -2.61 -2.87
CA MET A 134 -14.68 -2.85 -4.33
C MET A 134 -16.08 -2.76 -4.96
N PHE A 135 -17.13 -3.20 -4.27
CA PHE A 135 -18.51 -3.09 -4.76
C PHE A 135 -19.04 -1.64 -4.75
N PHE A 136 -18.44 -0.78 -3.93
CA PHE A 136 -18.73 0.65 -3.83
C PHE A 136 -17.71 1.51 -4.60
N SER A 137 -16.95 0.91 -5.53
CA SER A 137 -16.00 1.64 -6.38
C SER A 137 -16.55 2.91 -7.06
N PRO A 138 -17.81 2.97 -7.55
CA PRO A 138 -18.32 4.19 -8.17
C PRO A 138 -18.48 5.34 -7.18
N LEU A 139 -18.59 5.06 -5.88
CA LEU A 139 -18.62 6.08 -4.84
C LEU A 139 -17.24 6.73 -4.64
N VAL A 140 -16.16 5.96 -4.80
CA VAL A 140 -14.79 6.45 -4.76
C VAL A 140 -14.46 7.27 -6.00
N ALA A 141 -14.98 6.88 -7.17
CA ALA A 141 -14.77 7.59 -8.44
C ALA A 141 -15.36 9.01 -8.47
N ILE A 142 -16.30 9.33 -7.58
CA ILE A 142 -16.87 10.67 -7.40
C ILE A 142 -15.87 11.62 -6.72
N VAL A 143 -14.85 11.10 -6.03
CA VAL A 143 -13.87 11.95 -5.36
C VAL A 143 -12.85 12.47 -6.38
N PRO A 144 -12.80 13.78 -6.63
CA PRO A 144 -11.88 14.32 -7.60
C PRO A 144 -10.42 14.23 -7.11
N PRO A 145 -9.44 14.10 -8.02
CA PRO A 145 -8.03 13.91 -7.66
C PRO A 145 -7.42 15.10 -6.91
N TYR A 146 -7.92 16.32 -7.12
CA TYR A 146 -7.49 17.48 -6.32
C TYR A 146 -7.94 17.39 -4.85
N ALA A 147 -8.99 16.62 -4.53
CA ALA A 147 -9.46 16.45 -3.16
C ALA A 147 -8.65 15.41 -2.37
N THR A 148 -7.98 14.46 -3.05
CA THR A 148 -7.09 13.45 -2.43
C THR A 148 -5.68 14.00 -2.22
N ALA A 149 -5.23 14.95 -3.05
CA ALA A 149 -3.87 15.49 -3.02
C ALA A 149 -3.44 16.00 -1.63
N GLY A 150 -4.28 16.75 -0.93
CA GLY A 150 -3.96 17.27 0.41
C GLY A 150 -3.74 16.16 1.45
N ALA A 151 -4.51 15.06 1.38
CA ALA A 151 -4.33 13.92 2.26
C ALA A 151 -3.00 13.21 1.98
N LEU A 152 -2.65 13.02 0.70
CA LEU A 152 -1.38 12.42 0.30
C LEU A 152 -0.16 13.26 0.74
N ILE A 153 -0.24 14.59 0.63
CA ILE A 153 0.81 15.49 1.13
C ILE A 153 0.99 15.33 2.63
N PHE A 154 -0.10 15.30 3.41
CA PHE A 154 -0.03 15.12 4.85
C PHE A 154 0.58 13.77 5.25
N VAL A 155 0.21 12.70 4.54
CA VAL A 155 0.81 11.37 4.73
C VAL A 155 2.32 11.39 4.44
N GLY A 156 2.76 12.05 3.37
CA GLY A 156 4.19 12.21 3.06
C GLY A 156 4.97 12.96 4.16
N VAL A 157 4.37 14.00 4.74
CA VAL A 157 4.95 14.71 5.90
C VAL A 157 5.07 13.78 7.12
N LEU A 158 4.05 12.97 7.41
CA LEU A 158 4.10 11.99 8.49
C LEU A 158 5.20 10.94 8.27
N MET A 159 5.38 10.45 7.04
CA MET A 159 6.47 9.53 6.68
C MET A 159 7.84 10.18 6.90
N THR A 160 7.99 11.46 6.56
CA THR A 160 9.24 12.21 6.75
C THR A 160 9.56 12.45 8.24
N SER A 161 8.55 12.51 9.12
CA SER A 161 8.76 12.64 10.58
C SER A 161 9.60 11.51 11.19
N SER A 162 9.70 10.37 10.50
CA SER A 162 10.57 9.25 10.88
C SER A 162 12.06 9.64 10.84
N LEU A 163 12.46 10.50 9.89
CA LEU A 163 13.85 11.01 9.81
C LEU A 163 14.24 11.83 11.04
N ALA A 164 13.28 12.48 11.71
CA ALA A 164 13.55 13.25 12.92
C ALA A 164 13.95 12.38 14.12
N ARG A 165 13.74 11.05 14.06
CA ARG A 165 14.19 10.11 15.10
C ARG A 165 15.59 9.55 14.83
N VAL A 166 16.14 9.80 13.66
CA VAL A 166 17.52 9.39 13.34
C VAL A 166 18.46 10.26 14.16
N ASN A 167 19.43 9.64 14.82
CA ASN A 167 20.47 10.36 15.53
C ASN A 167 21.53 10.79 14.51
N TRP A 168 21.58 12.08 14.20
CA TRP A 168 22.41 12.64 13.12
C TRP A 168 23.81 13.06 13.58
N ASP A 169 24.13 12.88 14.87
CA ASP A 169 25.40 13.26 15.48
C ASP A 169 26.55 12.25 15.26
N ASP A 170 26.47 11.39 14.22
CA ASP A 170 27.53 10.47 13.78
C ASP A 170 27.88 10.69 12.29
#